data_AF-A0A961KAB4-F1
#
_entry.id   AF-A0A961KAB4-F1
#
_cell.length_a   1.000
_cell.length_b   1.000
_cell.length_c   1.000
_cell.angle_alpha   90.00
_cell.angle_beta   90.00
_cell.angle_gamma   90.00
#
_symmetry.space_group_name_H-M   'P 1'
#
loop_
_entity.id
_entity.type
_entity.pdbx_description
1 polymer ?
#
loop_
_entity_poly.entity_id
_entity_poly.type
_entity_poly.pdbx_seq_one_letter_code
_entity_poly.pdbx_strand_id
1 'polypeptide(L)'
;MSVIYTEGFETDGNGTRYTTSVLDFSDGFYDFFTRTDGSNVGPDYVVSGTSGTYMFAAQDTNGDGQPTTLTLQIDNIDIAGVTDLGFSGLFAEDDDGANQDWDEDALVYVEARIDDGAWVKILQFASQGATNTEPGLDTDFDGVADGPALTSAFTEFSAAIAGTGAELDLRITIENLESGDEDIAFDDLTITGTPGATEVDVLNETFDDASKFTTSTGFFSDTAVSSGFDFFGLTDGAGDDDFGSDPAPVGIKSYTGTDGRFLTGMDMDGEGAGLPITVTWSGLDIAGLSDLRFEGDFAEFLDNAGNIDQDDFIRLSASIDGAPAEILFEFRGDQQFNGVFRLDTDFDGTGDGTALTGDLSTFLADIAGTGSTLDLTLEVSVNAGDEDFAVDNFR
;
A
#
# COMPACT_ATOMS: atom_id res chain seq x y z
N MET A 1 4.74 9.49 -6.70
CA MET A 1 5.49 8.86 -7.80
C MET A 1 6.97 8.89 -7.46
N SER A 2 7.60 7.72 -7.47
CA SER A 2 8.97 7.44 -7.06
C SER A 2 9.66 6.62 -8.16
N VAL A 3 10.98 6.74 -8.28
CA VAL A 3 11.78 5.86 -9.15
C VAL A 3 11.90 4.49 -8.48
N ILE A 4 11.57 3.45 -9.23
CA ILE A 4 11.63 2.04 -8.81
C ILE A 4 12.91 1.39 -9.33
N TYR A 5 13.25 1.66 -10.60
CA TYR A 5 14.42 1.09 -11.26
C TYR A 5 14.95 2.05 -12.32
N THR A 6 16.28 2.04 -12.53
CA THR A 6 16.94 2.74 -13.64
C THR A 6 18.09 1.91 -14.20
N GLU A 7 18.20 1.81 -15.51
CA GLU A 7 19.41 1.36 -16.23
C GLU A 7 19.87 2.46 -17.19
N GLY A 8 21.00 3.10 -16.86
CA GLY A 8 21.65 4.12 -17.68
C GLY A 8 23.00 3.69 -18.24
N PHE A 9 23.28 2.38 -18.30
CA PHE A 9 24.46 1.80 -18.97
C PHE A 9 25.86 2.30 -18.54
N GLU A 10 26.02 3.12 -17.51
CA GLU A 10 27.31 3.67 -17.07
C GLU A 10 28.33 2.60 -16.63
N THR A 11 27.87 1.39 -16.33
CA THR A 11 28.72 0.21 -16.14
C THR A 11 28.18 -0.95 -16.97
N ASP A 12 29.05 -1.87 -17.36
CA ASP A 12 28.61 -3.10 -18.02
C ASP A 12 27.67 -3.88 -17.09
N GLY A 13 26.44 -4.10 -17.56
CA GLY A 13 25.37 -4.77 -16.86
C GLY A 13 24.95 -6.09 -17.51
N ASN A 14 25.53 -6.45 -18.66
CA ASN A 14 25.09 -7.61 -19.42
C ASN A 14 25.34 -8.91 -18.63
N GLY A 15 24.31 -9.76 -18.54
CA GLY A 15 24.30 -10.99 -17.76
C GLY A 15 24.03 -10.78 -16.28
N THR A 16 23.76 -9.55 -15.82
CA THR A 16 23.43 -9.25 -14.41
C THR A 16 22.22 -8.34 -14.27
N ARG A 17 22.26 -7.12 -14.82
CA ARG A 17 21.17 -6.14 -14.74
C ARG A 17 20.27 -6.18 -15.97
N TYR A 18 20.85 -6.52 -17.12
CA TYR A 18 20.12 -6.80 -18.35
C TYR A 18 20.77 -7.99 -19.06
N THR A 19 20.07 -8.56 -20.04
CA THR A 19 20.60 -9.58 -20.95
C THR A 19 20.26 -9.21 -22.38
N THR A 20 21.09 -9.66 -23.31
CA THR A 20 20.89 -9.49 -24.74
C THR A 20 20.61 -10.81 -25.44
N SER A 21 19.83 -10.79 -26.53
CA SER A 21 19.49 -12.01 -27.30
C SER A 21 20.70 -12.69 -27.95
N VAL A 22 21.72 -11.89 -28.27
CA VAL A 22 23.03 -12.31 -28.76
C VAL A 22 24.11 -11.63 -27.93
N LEU A 23 25.34 -12.14 -27.98
CA LEU A 23 26.47 -11.43 -27.38
C LEU A 23 26.65 -10.08 -28.07
N ASP A 24 26.85 -9.01 -27.30
CA ASP A 24 27.16 -7.67 -27.83
C ASP A 24 28.26 -7.73 -28.88
N PHE A 25 28.05 -7.01 -29.98
CA PHE A 25 28.97 -6.99 -31.11
C PHE A 25 29.15 -5.59 -31.67
N SER A 26 30.31 -5.40 -32.30
CA SER A 26 30.63 -4.25 -33.13
C SER A 26 31.80 -4.62 -34.02
N ASP A 27 31.73 -4.30 -35.31
CA ASP A 27 32.84 -4.42 -36.25
C ASP A 27 33.73 -3.15 -36.26
N GLY A 28 33.33 -2.10 -35.51
CA GLY A 28 33.96 -0.78 -35.46
C GLY A 28 33.50 0.17 -36.57
N PHE A 29 32.49 -0.20 -37.33
CA PHE A 29 31.86 0.57 -38.40
C PHE A 29 30.33 0.57 -38.21
N TYR A 30 29.59 0.08 -39.20
CA TYR A 30 28.14 0.20 -39.30
C TYR A 30 27.39 -0.96 -38.63
N ASP A 31 28.08 -2.07 -38.32
CA ASP A 31 27.43 -3.28 -37.82
C ASP A 31 27.66 -3.38 -36.31
N PHE A 32 26.68 -2.96 -35.50
CA PHE A 32 26.80 -3.05 -34.05
C PHE A 32 25.47 -3.26 -33.30
N PHE A 33 25.60 -3.85 -32.13
CA PHE A 33 24.57 -3.97 -31.12
C PHE A 33 25.30 -4.09 -29.77
N THR A 34 25.52 -2.95 -29.13
CA THR A 34 26.44 -2.89 -28.00
C THR A 34 26.22 -1.67 -27.12
N ARG A 35 26.61 -1.84 -25.86
CA ARG A 35 26.91 -0.71 -24.97
C ARG A 35 28.11 0.08 -25.49
N THR A 36 27.96 1.39 -25.65
CA THR A 36 28.95 2.25 -26.32
C THR A 36 29.04 3.63 -25.66
N ASP A 37 30.22 4.26 -25.77
CA ASP A 37 30.48 5.69 -25.51
C ASP A 37 30.86 6.45 -26.80
N GLY A 38 30.59 5.83 -27.95
CA GLY A 38 31.00 6.27 -29.28
C GLY A 38 32.38 5.77 -29.73
N SER A 39 33.22 5.22 -28.85
CA SER A 39 34.59 4.83 -29.21
C SER A 39 34.73 3.45 -29.87
N ASN A 40 33.69 2.62 -29.76
CA ASN A 40 33.63 1.25 -30.25
C ASN A 40 32.54 1.05 -31.31
N VAL A 41 32.08 2.13 -31.95
CA VAL A 41 31.13 2.12 -33.08
C VAL A 41 31.72 2.95 -34.23
N GLY A 42 31.03 2.99 -35.37
CA GLY A 42 31.49 3.68 -36.56
C GLY A 42 31.76 5.17 -36.34
N PRO A 43 32.77 5.76 -37.02
CA PRO A 43 33.16 7.16 -36.81
C PRO A 43 32.13 8.17 -37.33
N ASP A 44 31.20 7.70 -38.16
CA ASP A 44 30.14 8.51 -38.74
C ASP A 44 28.84 8.44 -37.92
N TYR A 45 28.76 7.57 -36.90
CA TYR A 45 27.61 7.47 -35.98
C TYR A 45 27.61 8.62 -34.96
N VAL A 46 26.60 9.49 -35.00
CA VAL A 46 26.54 10.72 -34.19
C VAL A 46 25.21 10.91 -33.45
N VAL A 47 25.22 10.54 -32.16
CA VAL A 47 24.17 10.93 -31.21
C VAL A 47 24.69 11.92 -30.16
N SER A 48 23.78 12.68 -29.55
CA SER A 48 24.08 13.74 -28.59
C SER A 48 23.04 13.79 -27.47
N GLY A 49 23.45 14.33 -26.31
CA GLY A 49 22.53 14.47 -25.17
C GLY A 49 22.36 13.23 -24.29
N THR A 50 23.21 12.21 -24.47
CA THR A 50 23.29 11.02 -23.60
C THR A 50 23.37 11.39 -22.12
N SER A 51 22.71 10.60 -21.25
CA SER A 51 22.77 10.75 -19.81
C SER A 51 24.02 10.06 -19.28
N GLY A 52 25.02 10.84 -18.85
CA GLY A 52 26.30 10.27 -18.46
C GLY A 52 27.24 10.09 -19.65
N THR A 53 27.81 8.90 -19.81
CA THR A 53 28.87 8.60 -20.78
C THR A 53 28.53 7.46 -21.73
N TYR A 54 27.80 6.46 -21.25
CA TYR A 54 27.51 5.25 -22.00
C TYR A 54 26.03 5.13 -22.30
N MET A 55 25.72 4.73 -23.52
CA MET A 55 24.39 4.33 -23.97
C MET A 55 24.40 2.89 -24.47
N PHE A 56 23.23 2.36 -24.82
CA PHE A 56 23.13 1.20 -25.69
C PHE A 56 22.75 1.66 -27.10
N ALA A 57 23.37 1.07 -28.12
CA ALA A 57 23.10 1.43 -29.51
C ALA A 57 23.10 0.20 -30.41
N ALA A 58 22.38 0.30 -31.53
CA ALA A 58 22.35 -0.71 -32.59
C ALA A 58 22.32 -0.05 -33.97
N GLN A 59 22.97 -0.67 -34.95
CA GLN A 59 22.96 -0.27 -36.36
C GLN A 59 23.30 -1.51 -37.22
N ASP A 60 22.68 -1.65 -38.38
CA ASP A 60 22.83 -2.79 -39.29
C ASP A 60 22.89 -4.14 -38.54
N THR A 61 21.77 -4.45 -37.88
CA THR A 61 21.65 -5.53 -36.89
C THR A 61 21.80 -6.93 -37.46
N ASN A 62 21.68 -7.10 -38.78
CA ASN A 62 21.88 -8.39 -39.46
C ASN A 62 23.28 -8.53 -40.07
N GLY A 63 24.10 -7.48 -40.00
CA GLY A 63 25.51 -7.45 -40.34
C GLY A 63 26.29 -8.59 -39.70
N ASP A 64 27.39 -8.99 -40.33
CA ASP A 64 28.25 -10.09 -39.86
C ASP A 64 27.55 -11.45 -39.54
N GLY A 65 26.36 -11.67 -40.10
CA GLY A 65 25.60 -12.93 -39.94
C GLY A 65 24.74 -13.00 -38.68
N GLN A 66 24.41 -11.85 -38.10
CA GLN A 66 23.54 -11.69 -36.94
C GLN A 66 22.05 -11.82 -37.34
N PRO A 67 21.15 -12.08 -36.37
CA PRO A 67 19.72 -12.16 -36.65
C PRO A 67 19.10 -10.77 -36.88
N THR A 68 18.00 -10.72 -37.62
CA THR A 68 17.26 -9.49 -37.94
C THR A 68 16.40 -8.97 -36.79
N THR A 69 16.30 -9.74 -35.70
CA THR A 69 15.59 -9.38 -34.48
C THR A 69 16.52 -9.53 -33.29
N LEU A 70 16.75 -8.43 -32.59
CA LEU A 70 17.58 -8.35 -31.40
C LEU A 70 16.76 -7.86 -30.21
N THR A 71 17.11 -8.32 -29.00
CA THR A 71 16.42 -7.90 -27.78
C THR A 71 17.40 -7.56 -26.67
N LEU A 72 17.07 -6.56 -25.88
CA LEU A 72 17.62 -6.32 -24.54
C LEU A 72 16.49 -6.51 -23.52
N GLN A 73 16.75 -7.29 -22.48
CA GLN A 73 15.75 -7.65 -21.48
C GLN A 73 16.27 -7.37 -20.06
N ILE A 74 15.40 -6.78 -19.23
CA ILE A 74 15.61 -6.50 -17.81
C ILE A 74 14.53 -7.28 -17.06
N ASP A 75 14.96 -8.19 -16.20
CA ASP A 75 14.07 -9.12 -15.51
C ASP A 75 13.96 -8.83 -14.01
N ASN A 76 12.81 -9.21 -13.44
CA ASN A 76 12.56 -9.21 -12.00
C ASN A 76 12.73 -7.84 -11.32
N ILE A 77 12.22 -6.77 -11.95
CA ILE A 77 12.11 -5.47 -11.30
C ILE A 77 11.04 -5.57 -10.21
N ASP A 78 11.41 -5.34 -8.95
CA ASP A 78 10.48 -5.39 -7.81
C ASP A 78 9.50 -4.21 -7.87
N ILE A 79 8.22 -4.53 -8.04
CA ILE A 79 7.10 -3.58 -8.05
C ILE A 79 6.08 -3.89 -6.96
N ALA A 80 6.43 -4.72 -5.96
CA ALA A 80 5.51 -5.14 -4.91
C ALA A 80 4.97 -3.95 -4.12
N GLY A 81 3.64 -3.88 -4.01
CA GLY A 81 2.95 -2.78 -3.33
C GLY A 81 3.03 -1.45 -4.07
N VAL A 82 3.43 -1.42 -5.34
CA VAL A 82 3.48 -0.21 -6.17
C VAL A 82 2.28 -0.16 -7.11
N THR A 83 1.71 1.03 -7.27
CA THR A 83 0.61 1.35 -8.19
C THR A 83 1.06 2.43 -9.19
N ASP A 84 0.22 2.81 -10.15
CA ASP A 84 0.52 3.88 -11.13
C ASP A 84 1.89 3.73 -11.83
N LEU A 85 2.19 2.52 -12.31
CA LEU A 85 3.47 2.21 -12.94
C LEU A 85 3.66 3.01 -14.24
N GLY A 86 4.89 3.49 -14.46
CA GLY A 86 5.28 4.23 -15.66
C GLY A 86 6.67 3.84 -16.12
N PHE A 87 6.87 3.83 -17.44
CA PHE A 87 8.16 3.71 -18.10
C PHE A 87 8.57 5.08 -18.66
N SER A 88 9.85 5.42 -18.55
CA SER A 88 10.49 6.42 -19.41
C SER A 88 11.86 5.95 -19.88
N GLY A 89 12.34 6.52 -20.98
CA GLY A 89 13.69 6.29 -21.49
C GLY A 89 14.09 7.39 -22.46
N LEU A 90 15.38 7.63 -22.60
CA LEU A 90 15.95 8.51 -23.61
C LEU A 90 16.18 7.72 -24.88
N PHE A 91 15.70 8.24 -26.03
CA PHE A 91 15.89 7.63 -27.34
C PHE A 91 16.44 8.65 -28.34
N ALA A 92 17.34 8.21 -29.21
CA ALA A 92 17.90 8.96 -30.32
C ALA A 92 18.11 8.04 -31.52
N GLU A 93 18.21 8.62 -32.70
CA GLU A 93 18.63 7.98 -33.95
C GLU A 93 19.60 8.95 -34.63
N ASP A 94 20.66 8.47 -35.28
CA ASP A 94 21.65 9.30 -35.95
C ASP A 94 21.07 9.95 -37.21
N ASP A 95 20.25 10.98 -36.99
CA ASP A 95 19.57 11.72 -38.04
C ASP A 95 20.57 12.50 -38.91
N ASP A 96 20.77 12.02 -40.13
CA ASP A 96 21.59 12.67 -41.16
C ASP A 96 20.89 13.91 -41.79
N GLY A 97 19.63 14.14 -41.41
CA GLY A 97 18.74 15.21 -41.81
C GLY A 97 17.84 14.88 -43.01
N ALA A 98 18.41 14.53 -44.17
CA ALA A 98 17.64 14.47 -45.42
C ALA A 98 17.72 13.13 -46.18
N ASN A 99 18.66 12.27 -45.83
CA ASN A 99 18.75 10.89 -46.28
C ASN A 99 18.44 10.00 -45.07
N GLN A 100 17.14 9.91 -44.78
CA GLN A 100 16.63 9.02 -43.74
C GLN A 100 16.78 7.56 -44.16
N ASP A 101 16.85 6.64 -43.19
CA ASP A 101 17.37 5.30 -43.48
C ASP A 101 16.39 4.17 -43.18
N TRP A 102 15.40 4.36 -42.30
CA TRP A 102 14.51 3.27 -41.90
C TRP A 102 13.55 2.82 -43.01
N ASP A 103 13.56 1.53 -43.30
CA ASP A 103 12.68 0.87 -44.25
C ASP A 103 11.27 0.55 -43.69
N GLU A 104 10.34 0.14 -44.57
CA GLU A 104 8.91 -0.03 -44.24
C GLU A 104 8.66 -1.01 -43.07
N ASP A 105 9.57 -1.97 -42.84
CA ASP A 105 9.48 -2.98 -41.78
C ASP A 105 10.43 -2.76 -40.58
N ALA A 106 11.17 -1.65 -40.55
CA ALA A 106 12.04 -1.25 -39.43
C ALA A 106 11.22 -0.83 -38.21
N LEU A 107 11.46 -1.49 -37.07
CA LEU A 107 10.70 -1.29 -35.83
C LEU A 107 11.58 -1.40 -34.59
N VAL A 108 11.39 -0.49 -33.64
CA VAL A 108 11.93 -0.64 -32.28
C VAL A 108 10.81 -0.45 -31.28
N TYR A 109 10.60 -1.41 -30.38
CA TYR A 109 9.51 -1.29 -29.42
C TYR A 109 9.88 -1.81 -28.03
N VAL A 110 9.17 -1.28 -27.04
CA VAL A 110 9.30 -1.64 -25.63
C VAL A 110 8.06 -2.40 -25.19
N GLU A 111 8.27 -3.53 -24.53
CA GLU A 111 7.21 -4.32 -23.90
C GLU A 111 7.46 -4.46 -22.41
N ALA A 112 6.37 -4.54 -21.65
CA ALA A 112 6.35 -4.84 -20.23
C ALA A 112 5.57 -6.12 -19.96
N ARG A 113 5.97 -6.86 -18.94
CA ARG A 113 5.27 -8.06 -18.44
C ARG A 113 5.24 -8.04 -16.92
N ILE A 114 4.04 -8.15 -16.35
CA ILE A 114 3.84 -8.21 -14.90
C ILE A 114 3.55 -9.67 -14.49
N ASP A 115 4.23 -10.15 -13.45
CA ASP A 115 4.02 -11.45 -12.79
C ASP A 115 3.93 -12.64 -13.78
N ASP A 116 4.90 -12.75 -14.69
CA ASP A 116 4.94 -13.78 -15.75
C ASP A 116 3.68 -13.81 -16.66
N GLY A 117 2.94 -12.71 -16.74
CA GLY A 117 1.77 -12.54 -17.59
C GLY A 117 2.10 -12.45 -19.09
N ALA A 118 1.18 -11.86 -19.85
CA ALA A 118 1.43 -11.57 -21.26
C ALA A 118 2.37 -10.35 -21.40
N TRP A 119 3.26 -10.38 -22.39
CA TRP A 119 3.97 -9.19 -22.84
C TRP A 119 2.98 -8.19 -23.44
N VAL A 120 3.08 -6.94 -23.03
CA VAL A 120 2.26 -5.83 -23.52
C VAL A 120 3.20 -4.78 -24.07
N LYS A 121 3.02 -4.41 -25.33
CA LYS A 121 3.74 -3.29 -25.95
C LYS A 121 3.28 -1.97 -25.32
N ILE A 122 4.23 -1.15 -24.90
CA ILE A 122 4.00 0.13 -24.21
C ILE A 122 4.56 1.34 -24.96
N LEU A 123 5.55 1.14 -25.83
CA LEU A 123 6.15 2.19 -26.67
C LEU A 123 6.64 1.57 -27.98
N GLN A 124 6.55 2.29 -29.09
CA GLN A 124 7.08 1.87 -30.39
C GLN A 124 7.61 3.06 -31.17
N PHE A 125 8.73 2.83 -31.86
CA PHE A 125 9.24 3.64 -32.95
C PHE A 125 9.17 2.83 -34.23
N ALA A 126 8.80 3.48 -35.32
CA ALA A 126 8.63 2.87 -36.63
C ALA A 126 9.07 3.83 -37.72
N SER A 127 9.20 3.31 -38.94
CA SER A 127 9.36 4.12 -40.16
C SER A 127 8.04 4.81 -40.55
N GLN A 128 8.04 5.68 -41.57
CA GLN A 128 6.82 6.33 -42.09
C GLN A 128 6.09 5.47 -43.13
N GLY A 129 6.31 4.15 -43.15
CA GLY A 129 5.64 3.21 -44.04
C GLY A 129 6.17 3.22 -45.48
N ALA A 130 7.44 3.59 -45.67
CA ALA A 130 8.15 3.51 -46.94
C ALA A 130 9.65 3.29 -46.69
N THR A 131 10.41 3.06 -47.76
CA THR A 131 11.88 2.92 -47.68
C THR A 131 12.56 4.25 -47.38
N ASN A 132 13.64 4.23 -46.60
CA ASN A 132 14.46 5.41 -46.31
C ASN A 132 13.64 6.58 -45.73
N THR A 133 12.91 6.31 -44.64
CA THR A 133 12.04 7.31 -43.98
C THR A 133 12.48 7.64 -42.56
N GLU A 134 12.11 8.84 -42.11
CA GLU A 134 12.47 9.35 -40.78
C GLU A 134 11.74 8.54 -39.69
N PRO A 135 12.46 7.87 -38.78
CA PRO A 135 11.80 7.13 -37.72
C PRO A 135 11.11 8.07 -36.75
N GLY A 136 10.02 7.61 -36.17
CA GLY A 136 9.27 8.39 -35.19
C GLY A 136 8.44 7.52 -34.28
N LEU A 137 7.90 8.15 -33.25
CA LEU A 137 6.96 7.50 -32.33
C LEU A 137 5.74 7.01 -33.11
N ASP A 138 5.41 5.74 -32.94
CA ASP A 138 4.17 5.13 -33.41
C ASP A 138 3.22 5.02 -32.21
N THR A 139 2.15 5.82 -32.23
CA THR A 139 1.26 5.97 -31.07
C THR A 139 0.13 4.95 -31.00
N ASP A 140 -0.14 4.22 -32.09
CA ASP A 140 -1.19 3.20 -32.15
C ASP A 140 -0.68 1.78 -32.46
N PHE A 141 0.63 1.64 -32.63
CA PHE A 141 1.38 0.40 -32.82
C PHE A 141 1.02 -0.33 -34.11
N ASP A 142 0.61 0.39 -35.15
CA ASP A 142 0.27 -0.18 -36.46
C ASP A 142 1.47 -0.44 -37.38
N GLY A 143 2.66 -0.01 -36.97
CA GLY A 143 3.92 -0.14 -37.70
C GLY A 143 4.27 1.07 -38.55
N VAL A 144 3.54 2.18 -38.42
CA VAL A 144 3.81 3.43 -39.12
C VAL A 144 3.86 4.59 -38.13
N ALA A 145 4.97 5.32 -38.10
CA ALA A 145 5.12 6.46 -37.21
C ALA A 145 4.10 7.58 -37.52
N ASP A 146 3.39 8.01 -36.49
CA ASP A 146 2.40 9.10 -36.54
C ASP A 146 2.61 10.18 -35.45
N GLY A 147 3.66 10.01 -34.65
CA GLY A 147 4.09 10.91 -33.59
C GLY A 147 5.36 11.70 -33.92
N PRO A 148 6.04 12.26 -32.90
CA PRO A 148 7.30 12.98 -33.09
C PRO A 148 8.39 12.10 -33.69
N ALA A 149 9.17 12.67 -34.61
CA ALA A 149 10.38 12.05 -35.14
C ALA A 149 11.44 11.85 -34.06
N LEU A 150 12.25 10.80 -34.22
CA LEU A 150 13.54 10.69 -33.54
C LEU A 150 14.55 11.61 -34.21
N THR A 151 15.60 11.97 -33.47
CA THR A 151 16.67 12.83 -33.96
C THR A 151 17.99 12.40 -33.31
N SER A 152 19.10 12.95 -33.76
CA SER A 152 20.43 12.76 -33.13
C SER A 152 20.54 13.32 -31.72
N ALA A 153 19.50 13.94 -31.16
CA ALA A 153 19.43 14.34 -29.77
C ALA A 153 18.53 13.40 -28.96
N PHE A 154 19.11 12.79 -27.93
CA PHE A 154 18.38 11.98 -26.94
C PHE A 154 17.20 12.77 -26.38
N THR A 155 16.01 12.22 -26.58
CA THR A 155 14.74 12.78 -26.13
C THR A 155 14.03 11.76 -25.26
N GLU A 156 13.44 12.22 -24.16
CA GLU A 156 12.68 11.35 -23.26
C GLU A 156 11.32 11.01 -23.86
N PHE A 157 11.02 9.71 -23.91
CA PHE A 157 9.69 9.18 -24.21
C PHE A 157 9.19 8.41 -23.00
N SER A 158 7.88 8.44 -22.77
CA SER A 158 7.27 7.79 -21.62
C SER A 158 5.94 7.13 -21.95
N ALA A 159 5.60 6.09 -21.19
CA ALA A 159 4.37 5.34 -21.32
C ALA A 159 3.88 4.87 -19.95
N ALA A 160 2.56 4.81 -19.78
CA ALA A 160 1.97 4.18 -18.60
C ALA A 160 2.02 2.65 -18.75
N ILE A 161 2.32 1.94 -17.66
CA ILE A 161 2.24 0.48 -17.58
C ILE A 161 0.96 0.14 -16.81
N ALA A 162 -0.02 -0.44 -17.50
CA ALA A 162 -1.30 -0.76 -16.88
C ALA A 162 -1.20 -2.04 -16.03
N GLY A 163 -1.46 -1.93 -14.73
CA GLY A 163 -1.55 -3.06 -13.81
C GLY A 163 -0.82 -2.81 -12.49
N THR A 164 -0.85 -3.83 -11.64
CA THR A 164 -0.14 -3.93 -10.36
C THR A 164 0.35 -5.37 -10.22
N GLY A 165 1.45 -5.60 -9.52
CA GLY A 165 2.00 -6.93 -9.32
C GLY A 165 3.14 -6.95 -8.31
N ALA A 166 3.95 -8.00 -8.33
CA ALA A 166 5.16 -8.13 -7.53
C ALA A 166 6.43 -7.97 -8.38
N GLU A 167 6.44 -8.50 -9.59
CA GLU A 167 7.60 -8.47 -10.49
C GLU A 167 7.22 -7.90 -11.86
N LEU A 168 8.10 -7.08 -12.41
CA LEU A 168 8.03 -6.51 -13.75
C LEU A 168 9.25 -6.94 -14.56
N ASP A 169 9.03 -7.39 -15.79
CA ASP A 169 10.07 -7.53 -16.81
C ASP A 169 9.86 -6.49 -17.90
N LEU A 170 10.97 -5.97 -18.42
CA LEU A 170 11.01 -5.03 -19.54
C LEU A 170 11.81 -5.64 -20.69
N ARG A 171 11.32 -5.49 -21.91
CA ARG A 171 12.05 -5.91 -23.11
C ARG A 171 12.01 -4.82 -24.17
N ILE A 172 13.19 -4.47 -24.67
CA ILE A 172 13.34 -3.68 -25.90
C ILE A 172 13.62 -4.66 -27.03
N THR A 173 12.85 -4.57 -28.11
CA THR A 173 13.05 -5.34 -29.33
C THR A 173 13.40 -4.41 -30.48
N ILE A 174 14.41 -4.77 -31.25
CA ILE A 174 14.88 -4.09 -32.46
C ILE A 174 14.65 -5.07 -33.60
N GLU A 175 13.83 -4.69 -34.58
CA GLU A 175 13.48 -5.50 -35.73
C GLU A 175 13.84 -4.76 -37.01
N ASN A 176 14.52 -5.48 -37.91
CA ASN A 176 14.75 -5.12 -39.29
C ASN A 176 15.47 -3.77 -39.51
N LEU A 177 16.38 -3.39 -38.61
CA LEU A 177 17.42 -2.39 -38.93
C LEU A 177 18.55 -3.15 -39.63
N GLU A 178 18.44 -3.37 -40.94
CA GLU A 178 19.23 -4.33 -41.74
C GLU A 178 20.18 -3.67 -42.75
N SER A 179 20.18 -2.35 -42.78
CA SER A 179 21.01 -1.55 -43.67
C SER A 179 22.03 -0.75 -42.88
N GLY A 180 23.16 -0.47 -43.54
CA GLY A 180 24.34 0.17 -42.94
C GLY A 180 24.10 1.48 -42.20
N ASP A 181 23.02 2.20 -42.48
CA ASP A 181 22.71 3.49 -41.85
C ASP A 181 21.41 3.45 -41.01
N GLU A 182 20.76 2.27 -40.85
CA GLU A 182 19.57 2.12 -40.00
C GLU A 182 19.98 1.87 -38.55
N ASP A 183 19.76 2.84 -37.66
CA ASP A 183 20.26 2.81 -36.29
C ASP A 183 19.24 3.23 -35.21
N ILE A 184 19.59 2.95 -33.96
CA ILE A 184 18.88 3.42 -32.77
C ILE A 184 19.83 3.49 -31.57
N ALA A 185 19.62 4.50 -30.73
CA ALA A 185 20.26 4.65 -29.43
C ALA A 185 19.22 4.77 -28.32
N PHE A 186 19.47 4.13 -27.18
CA PHE A 186 18.64 4.30 -25.99
C PHE A 186 19.47 4.32 -24.71
N ASP A 187 18.97 5.07 -23.74
CA ASP A 187 19.63 5.34 -22.46
C ASP A 187 18.61 5.66 -21.35
N ASP A 188 19.06 5.64 -20.10
CA ASP A 188 18.32 6.05 -18.89
C ASP A 188 16.92 5.42 -18.76
N LEU A 189 16.84 4.11 -19.02
CA LEU A 189 15.60 3.33 -18.94
C LEU A 189 15.10 3.30 -17.50
N THR A 190 13.95 3.92 -17.24
CA THR A 190 13.45 4.18 -15.89
C THR A 190 12.04 3.62 -15.70
N ILE A 191 11.84 2.92 -14.59
CA ILE A 191 10.51 2.54 -14.09
C ILE A 191 10.16 3.42 -12.89
N THR A 192 8.96 3.97 -12.91
CA THR A 192 8.39 4.76 -11.82
C THR A 192 7.08 4.14 -11.33
N GLY A 193 6.66 4.52 -10.12
CA GLY A 193 5.35 4.18 -9.59
C GLY A 193 5.01 4.90 -8.29
N THR A 194 3.82 4.69 -7.78
CA THR A 194 3.33 5.19 -6.49
C THR A 194 3.34 4.06 -5.47
N PRO A 195 4.27 4.04 -4.50
CA PRO A 195 4.24 3.07 -3.41
C PRO A 195 2.92 3.15 -2.64
N GLY A 196 2.38 2.00 -2.26
CA GLY A 196 1.23 1.90 -1.38
C GLY A 196 1.53 2.51 -0.02
N ALA A 197 0.47 2.91 0.68
CA ALA A 197 0.61 3.36 2.06
C ALA A 197 1.10 2.18 2.93
N THR A 198 2.10 2.43 3.77
CA THR A 198 2.52 1.48 4.80
C THR A 198 1.60 1.66 6.01
N GLU A 199 0.84 0.64 6.37
CA GLU A 199 0.08 0.63 7.62
C GLU A 199 1.05 0.60 8.82
N VAL A 200 0.71 1.38 9.86
CA VAL A 200 1.49 1.49 11.09
C VAL A 200 0.54 1.36 12.27
N ASP A 201 0.76 0.35 13.10
CA ASP A 201 0.04 0.20 14.37
C ASP A 201 0.52 1.27 15.35
N VAL A 202 -0.39 2.18 15.71
CA VAL A 202 -0.15 3.23 16.71
C VAL A 202 -0.44 2.70 18.11
N LEU A 203 -1.47 1.88 18.23
CA LEU A 203 -1.86 1.16 19.44
C LEU A 203 -1.95 -0.33 19.12
N ASN A 204 -1.63 -1.16 20.11
CA ASN A 204 -1.94 -2.59 20.10
C ASN A 204 -2.27 -3.00 21.54
N GLU A 205 -3.53 -2.81 21.90
CA GLU A 205 -4.06 -3.11 23.21
C GLU A 205 -4.83 -4.42 23.18
N THR A 206 -4.22 -5.43 23.79
CA THR A 206 -4.71 -6.80 23.94
C THR A 206 -5.31 -7.06 25.32
N PHE A 207 -5.43 -6.01 26.15
CA PHE A 207 -5.93 -6.05 27.53
C PHE A 207 -5.23 -7.12 28.40
N ASP A 208 -3.94 -7.33 28.13
CA ASP A 208 -3.07 -8.26 28.84
C ASP A 208 -2.18 -7.59 29.89
N ASP A 209 -2.16 -6.26 29.89
CA ASP A 209 -1.30 -5.42 30.73
C ASP A 209 -1.97 -4.06 30.95
N ALA A 210 -2.54 -3.86 32.15
CA ALA A 210 -3.18 -2.61 32.54
C ALA A 210 -2.24 -1.39 32.61
N SER A 211 -0.92 -1.57 32.47
CA SER A 211 0.04 -0.46 32.49
C SER A 211 0.05 0.40 31.23
N LYS A 212 -0.63 -0.05 30.17
CA LYS A 212 -0.73 0.64 28.87
C LYS A 212 -1.79 1.75 28.84
N PHE A 213 -2.71 1.77 29.80
CA PHE A 213 -3.77 2.76 29.91
C PHE A 213 -3.95 3.25 31.36
N THR A 214 -4.83 4.24 31.53
CA THR A 214 -5.27 4.69 32.86
C THR A 214 -6.78 4.63 32.97
N THR A 215 -7.29 4.37 34.18
CA THR A 215 -8.72 4.30 34.45
C THR A 215 -9.16 5.40 35.42
N SER A 216 -10.41 5.88 35.33
CA SER A 216 -10.94 6.90 36.26
C SER A 216 -11.11 6.38 37.69
N THR A 217 -11.24 5.06 37.84
CA THR A 217 -11.25 4.33 39.12
C THR A 217 -10.38 3.10 39.00
N GLY A 218 -9.77 2.65 40.11
CA GLY A 218 -9.06 1.37 40.11
C GLY A 218 -10.02 0.21 39.85
N PHE A 219 -9.48 -0.92 39.36
CA PHE A 219 -10.25 -2.16 39.22
C PHE A 219 -10.76 -2.65 40.58
N PHE A 220 -11.91 -3.34 40.55
CA PHE A 220 -12.61 -3.82 41.74
C PHE A 220 -13.50 -5.03 41.43
N SER A 221 -13.84 -5.80 42.46
CA SER A 221 -14.96 -6.75 42.42
C SER A 221 -15.52 -7.06 43.82
N ASP A 222 -16.81 -7.37 43.94
CA ASP A 222 -17.36 -7.89 45.20
C ASP A 222 -17.13 -9.40 45.32
N THR A 223 -16.41 -9.81 46.38
CA THR A 223 -16.17 -11.22 46.72
C THR A 223 -17.05 -11.77 47.86
N ALA A 224 -17.91 -10.93 48.46
CA ALA A 224 -18.58 -11.21 49.73
C ALA A 224 -20.09 -11.44 49.63
N VAL A 225 -20.75 -11.13 48.52
CA VAL A 225 -22.18 -11.41 48.31
C VAL A 225 -22.39 -12.51 47.27
N SER A 226 -23.46 -13.27 47.47
CA SER A 226 -23.93 -14.31 46.55
C SER A 226 -24.39 -13.80 45.17
N SER A 227 -24.17 -12.52 44.85
CA SER A 227 -24.46 -11.89 43.55
C SER A 227 -23.23 -11.88 42.63
N GLY A 228 -22.04 -11.46 43.06
CA GLY A 228 -20.83 -11.46 42.20
C GLY A 228 -20.98 -10.69 40.88
N PHE A 229 -21.89 -9.71 40.85
CA PHE A 229 -22.31 -8.96 39.67
C PHE A 229 -21.68 -7.56 39.59
N ASP A 230 -20.95 -7.11 40.62
CA ASP A 230 -20.46 -5.74 40.72
C ASP A 230 -18.94 -5.79 40.53
N PHE A 231 -18.45 -5.42 39.34
CA PHE A 231 -17.03 -5.48 39.02
C PHE A 231 -16.62 -4.63 37.82
N PHE A 232 -15.34 -4.30 37.78
CA PHE A 232 -14.66 -3.73 36.62
C PHE A 232 -13.20 -4.19 36.63
N GLY A 233 -12.74 -4.81 35.56
CA GLY A 233 -11.39 -5.39 35.52
C GLY A 233 -11.06 -6.19 34.26
N LEU A 234 -9.90 -6.82 34.29
CA LEU A 234 -9.36 -7.65 33.21
C LEU A 234 -9.61 -9.14 33.51
N THR A 235 -9.92 -9.94 32.49
CA THR A 235 -10.02 -11.41 32.61
C THR A 235 -8.67 -12.12 32.49
N ASP A 236 -7.64 -11.43 32.94
CA ASP A 236 -6.24 -11.67 32.68
C ASP A 236 -5.77 -13.01 33.31
N GLY A 237 -6.15 -13.32 34.54
CA GLY A 237 -5.84 -14.59 35.19
C GLY A 237 -4.38 -14.73 35.63
N ALA A 238 -3.57 -13.66 35.62
CA ALA A 238 -2.23 -13.62 36.19
C ALA A 238 -2.24 -13.57 37.73
N GLY A 239 -3.35 -13.17 38.35
CA GLY A 239 -3.47 -13.11 39.80
C GLY A 239 -2.75 -11.89 40.40
N ASP A 240 -3.46 -11.26 41.32
CA ASP A 240 -3.25 -9.95 41.95
C ASP A 240 -3.44 -8.77 40.96
N ASP A 241 -4.41 -7.89 41.23
CA ASP A 241 -4.75 -6.63 40.54
C ASP A 241 -5.68 -6.68 39.30
N ASP A 242 -6.03 -7.85 38.74
CA ASP A 242 -6.98 -7.99 37.61
C ASP A 242 -8.36 -7.36 37.86
N PHE A 243 -8.87 -7.55 39.07
CA PHE A 243 -10.07 -6.91 39.61
C PHE A 243 -9.69 -6.12 40.86
N GLY A 244 -8.51 -5.47 40.82
CA GLY A 244 -7.87 -4.87 41.99
C GLY A 244 -7.35 -5.93 42.96
N SER A 245 -7.31 -5.60 44.24
CA SER A 245 -6.86 -6.55 45.27
C SER A 245 -7.86 -7.69 45.55
N ASP A 246 -8.99 -7.69 44.84
CA ASP A 246 -10.09 -8.62 45.04
C ASP A 246 -9.96 -9.86 44.13
N PRO A 247 -10.34 -11.06 44.60
CA PRO A 247 -10.43 -12.25 43.76
C PRO A 247 -11.37 -12.08 42.56
N ALA A 248 -11.10 -12.78 41.46
CA ALA A 248 -11.96 -12.73 40.28
C ALA A 248 -13.45 -13.01 40.61
N PRO A 249 -14.39 -12.17 40.11
CA PRO A 249 -15.80 -12.32 40.38
C PRO A 249 -16.38 -13.60 39.76
N VAL A 250 -17.38 -14.19 40.43
CA VAL A 250 -18.06 -15.40 39.95
C VAL A 250 -19.08 -15.12 38.84
N GLY A 251 -19.47 -13.84 38.65
CA GLY A 251 -20.45 -13.39 37.66
C GLY A 251 -19.87 -13.04 36.29
N ILE A 252 -18.56 -13.20 36.06
CA ILE A 252 -17.96 -12.96 34.74
C ILE A 252 -18.66 -13.84 33.70
N LYS A 253 -19.22 -13.18 32.68
CA LYS A 253 -19.91 -13.86 31.59
C LYS A 253 -18.91 -14.53 30.64
N SER A 254 -19.37 -15.57 29.96
CA SER A 254 -18.56 -16.29 28.98
C SER A 254 -18.75 -15.69 27.60
N TYR A 255 -17.73 -15.01 27.10
CA TYR A 255 -17.68 -14.48 25.73
C TYR A 255 -16.91 -15.43 24.80
N THR A 256 -17.20 -15.36 23.50
CA THR A 256 -16.40 -16.07 22.48
C THR A 256 -15.76 -15.08 21.51
N GLY A 257 -14.76 -15.53 20.73
CA GLY A 257 -14.04 -14.66 19.79
C GLY A 257 -12.93 -13.82 20.44
N THR A 258 -12.58 -14.08 21.70
CA THR A 258 -11.43 -13.44 22.36
C THR A 258 -10.12 -14.07 21.86
N ASP A 259 -9.11 -13.25 21.58
CA ASP A 259 -7.75 -13.71 21.24
C ASP A 259 -6.87 -13.86 22.49
N GLY A 260 -7.43 -13.54 23.65
CA GLY A 260 -6.79 -13.72 24.95
C GLY A 260 -7.68 -13.21 26.08
N ARG A 261 -7.19 -12.16 26.73
CA ARG A 261 -7.76 -11.50 27.90
C ARG A 261 -8.55 -10.30 27.41
N PHE A 262 -9.53 -9.85 28.17
CA PHE A 262 -10.37 -8.73 27.77
C PHE A 262 -10.71 -7.86 28.97
N LEU A 263 -11.04 -6.60 28.71
CA LEU A 263 -11.62 -5.72 29.71
C LEU A 263 -13.13 -5.97 29.79
N THR A 264 -13.65 -6.05 31.01
CA THR A 264 -15.06 -6.31 31.27
C THR A 264 -15.51 -5.60 32.54
N GLY A 265 -16.82 -5.43 32.67
CA GLY A 265 -17.45 -4.92 33.88
C GLY A 265 -18.93 -5.27 33.89
N MET A 266 -19.53 -5.12 35.07
CA MET A 266 -20.95 -5.28 35.34
C MET A 266 -21.30 -4.50 36.60
N ASP A 267 -22.50 -3.90 36.65
CA ASP A 267 -22.98 -3.10 37.79
C ASP A 267 -21.87 -2.22 38.38
N MET A 268 -21.33 -1.32 37.56
CA MET A 268 -20.04 -0.68 37.85
C MET A 268 -20.13 0.42 38.90
N ASP A 269 -21.31 0.79 39.39
CA ASP A 269 -21.49 1.72 40.52
C ASP A 269 -21.95 1.05 41.82
N GLY A 270 -22.16 -0.28 41.83
CA GLY A 270 -22.50 -1.05 43.03
C GLY A 270 -21.51 -0.86 44.19
N GLU A 271 -20.22 -0.67 43.89
CA GLU A 271 -19.14 -0.40 44.86
C GLU A 271 -18.85 1.10 45.07
N GLY A 272 -19.72 1.97 44.57
CA GLY A 272 -19.64 3.43 44.75
C GLY A 272 -18.68 4.14 43.79
N ALA A 273 -18.25 3.48 42.72
CA ALA A 273 -17.60 4.15 41.59
C ALA A 273 -18.58 5.13 40.91
N GLY A 274 -18.04 6.24 40.41
CA GLY A 274 -18.83 7.21 39.66
C GLY A 274 -18.87 6.84 38.19
N LEU A 275 -20.06 6.77 37.60
CA LEU A 275 -20.23 6.53 36.16
C LEU A 275 -20.22 7.85 35.34
N PRO A 276 -19.75 7.80 34.08
CA PRO A 276 -19.11 6.66 33.43
C PRO A 276 -17.69 6.38 33.97
N ILE A 277 -17.26 5.13 33.92
CA ILE A 277 -15.84 4.79 34.09
C ILE A 277 -15.12 5.08 32.77
N THR A 278 -13.96 5.71 32.83
CA THR A 278 -13.15 6.01 31.65
C THR A 278 -11.89 5.17 31.62
N VAL A 279 -11.48 4.72 30.44
CA VAL A 279 -10.20 4.07 30.13
C VAL A 279 -9.51 4.91 29.05
N THR A 280 -8.30 5.37 29.33
CA THR A 280 -7.61 6.36 28.48
C THR A 280 -6.21 5.91 28.10
N TRP A 281 -5.92 5.95 26.79
CA TRP A 281 -4.59 5.88 26.20
C TRP A 281 -4.21 7.29 25.76
N SER A 282 -3.17 7.87 26.37
CA SER A 282 -2.78 9.26 26.11
C SER A 282 -1.45 9.37 25.38
N GLY A 283 -1.35 10.36 24.51
CA GLY A 283 -0.11 10.75 23.84
C GLY A 283 0.43 9.70 22.87
N LEU A 284 -0.45 8.94 22.22
CA LEU A 284 -0.07 8.02 21.16
C LEU A 284 0.56 8.80 20.00
N ASP A 285 1.73 8.36 19.53
CA ASP A 285 2.50 9.07 18.50
C ASP A 285 1.90 8.82 17.12
N ILE A 286 1.35 9.87 16.51
CA ILE A 286 0.79 9.85 15.16
C ILE A 286 1.53 10.80 14.21
N ALA A 287 2.72 11.25 14.58
CA ALA A 287 3.47 12.24 13.83
C ALA A 287 3.84 11.73 12.42
N GLY A 288 3.31 12.41 11.40
CA GLY A 288 3.55 12.07 9.99
C GLY A 288 2.66 10.95 9.46
N LEU A 289 1.71 10.46 10.26
CA LEU A 289 0.67 9.53 9.82
C LEU A 289 -0.51 10.28 9.19
N SER A 290 -1.19 9.61 8.26
CA SER A 290 -2.45 10.02 7.66
C SER A 290 -3.43 8.85 7.67
N ASP A 291 -4.68 9.10 7.29
CA ASP A 291 -5.69 8.04 7.13
C ASP A 291 -5.86 7.19 8.39
N LEU A 292 -5.85 7.87 9.55
CA LEU A 292 -5.98 7.25 10.87
C LEU A 292 -7.31 6.50 10.98
N ARG A 293 -7.26 5.32 11.59
CA ARG A 293 -8.41 4.45 11.79
C ARG A 293 -8.28 3.76 13.14
N PHE A 294 -9.40 3.58 13.83
CA PHE A 294 -9.51 2.73 14.99
C PHE A 294 -10.13 1.38 14.60
N GLU A 295 -9.61 0.30 15.18
CA GLU A 295 -10.20 -1.04 15.19
C GLU A 295 -10.34 -1.54 16.63
N GLY A 296 -11.46 -2.19 16.97
CA GLY A 296 -11.62 -2.85 18.26
C GLY A 296 -12.78 -3.83 18.29
N ASP A 297 -12.71 -4.80 19.18
CA ASP A 297 -13.71 -5.85 19.33
C ASP A 297 -14.62 -5.58 20.53
N PHE A 298 -15.93 -5.77 20.36
CA PHE A 298 -16.97 -5.47 21.34
C PHE A 298 -17.98 -6.61 21.47
N ALA A 299 -18.45 -6.85 22.70
CA ALA A 299 -19.46 -7.85 23.03
C ALA A 299 -20.33 -7.47 24.24
N GLU A 300 -21.49 -8.13 24.33
CA GLU A 300 -22.44 -8.10 25.44
C GLU A 300 -23.00 -9.53 25.62
N PHE A 301 -22.99 -10.07 26.83
CA PHE A 301 -23.61 -11.36 27.06
C PHE A 301 -25.12 -11.23 27.12
N LEU A 302 -25.81 -11.94 26.22
CA LEU A 302 -27.27 -11.85 26.12
C LEU A 302 -27.96 -12.81 27.08
N ASP A 303 -28.50 -12.29 28.18
CA ASP A 303 -29.51 -12.98 28.97
C ASP A 303 -30.88 -12.96 28.28
N ASN A 304 -31.84 -13.76 28.78
CA ASN A 304 -33.21 -13.77 28.26
C ASN A 304 -34.22 -13.39 29.36
N ALA A 305 -34.75 -12.17 29.40
CA ALA A 305 -34.51 -11.03 28.48
C ALA A 305 -33.10 -10.41 28.66
N GLY A 306 -32.68 -9.50 27.76
CA GLY A 306 -31.45 -8.71 27.93
C GLY A 306 -31.58 -7.73 29.10
N ASN A 307 -30.48 -7.10 29.52
CA ASN A 307 -30.45 -6.33 30.77
C ASN A 307 -30.12 -4.85 30.57
N ILE A 308 -29.65 -4.44 29.39
CA ILE A 308 -29.15 -3.07 29.15
C ILE A 308 -30.29 -2.05 29.10
N ASP A 309 -30.22 -1.02 29.93
CA ASP A 309 -31.16 0.10 29.93
C ASP A 309 -30.73 1.19 28.92
N GLN A 310 -31.66 2.06 28.51
CA GLN A 310 -31.38 3.08 27.47
C GLN A 310 -30.27 4.08 27.86
N ASP A 311 -30.12 4.31 29.17
CA ASP A 311 -29.14 5.25 29.71
C ASP A 311 -27.73 4.64 29.79
N ASP A 312 -27.59 3.32 29.63
CA ASP A 312 -26.31 2.62 29.62
C ASP A 312 -25.63 2.76 28.26
N PHE A 313 -24.29 2.82 28.29
CA PHE A 313 -23.52 3.01 27.08
C PHE A 313 -22.08 2.51 27.16
N ILE A 314 -21.53 2.21 25.98
CA ILE A 314 -20.11 2.07 25.70
C ILE A 314 -19.78 3.08 24.61
N ARG A 315 -18.91 4.05 24.88
CA ARG A 315 -18.54 5.10 23.92
C ARG A 315 -17.03 5.12 23.73
N LEU A 316 -16.59 5.19 22.48
CA LEU A 316 -15.20 5.43 22.15
C LEU A 316 -15.04 6.80 21.50
N SER A 317 -14.02 7.54 21.94
CA SER A 317 -13.69 8.86 21.40
C SER A 317 -12.20 9.06 21.19
N ALA A 318 -11.86 9.96 20.28
CA ALA A 318 -10.50 10.31 19.90
C ALA A 318 -10.28 11.83 19.98
N SER A 319 -9.10 12.25 20.43
CA SER A 319 -8.67 13.65 20.41
C SER A 319 -7.27 13.76 19.81
N ILE A 320 -7.15 14.53 18.72
CA ILE A 320 -5.87 14.84 18.09
C ILE A 320 -5.33 16.15 18.66
N ASP A 321 -4.09 16.14 19.15
CA ASP A 321 -3.36 17.31 19.65
C ASP A 321 -4.13 18.14 20.69
N GLY A 322 -4.96 17.49 21.51
CA GLY A 322 -5.80 18.13 22.52
C GLY A 322 -6.99 18.93 21.96
N ALA A 323 -7.39 18.67 20.72
CA ALA A 323 -8.65 19.17 20.15
C ALA A 323 -9.87 18.59 20.90
N PRO A 324 -11.07 19.16 20.74
CA PRO A 324 -12.28 18.54 21.27
C PRO A 324 -12.41 17.08 20.79
N ALA A 325 -12.76 16.17 21.69
CA ALA A 325 -12.90 14.76 21.36
C ALA A 325 -14.02 14.52 20.34
N GLU A 326 -13.73 13.73 19.31
CA GLU A 326 -14.68 13.19 18.35
C GLU A 326 -15.16 11.82 18.83
N ILE A 327 -16.47 11.58 18.79
CA ILE A 327 -17.04 10.25 19.08
C ILE A 327 -16.87 9.40 17.83
N LEU A 328 -16.17 8.27 17.95
CA LEU A 328 -15.95 7.32 16.85
C LEU A 328 -17.15 6.41 16.66
N PHE A 329 -17.65 5.87 17.77
CA PHE A 329 -18.93 5.16 17.84
C PHE A 329 -19.41 5.11 19.29
N GLU A 330 -20.70 4.85 19.45
CA GLU A 330 -21.36 4.68 20.74
C GLU A 330 -22.34 3.51 20.65
N PHE A 331 -22.32 2.62 21.64
CA PHE A 331 -23.35 1.62 21.85
C PHE A 331 -24.28 2.09 22.96
N ARG A 332 -25.58 1.95 22.74
CA ARG A 332 -26.64 2.35 23.67
C ARG A 332 -27.64 1.21 23.84
N GLY A 333 -28.34 1.20 24.97
CA GLY A 333 -29.53 0.35 25.12
C GLY A 333 -30.57 0.64 24.04
N ASP A 334 -31.13 -0.41 23.43
CA ASP A 334 -32.12 -0.29 22.35
C ASP A 334 -33.57 -0.07 22.83
N GLN A 335 -33.78 -0.16 24.15
CA GLN A 335 -35.07 -0.07 24.81
C GLN A 335 -34.93 0.66 26.13
N GLN A 336 -36.06 1.18 26.65
CA GLN A 336 -36.06 1.90 27.91
C GLN A 336 -35.48 1.08 29.08
N PHE A 337 -35.78 -0.22 29.11
CA PHE A 337 -35.24 -1.14 30.10
C PHE A 337 -35.04 -2.53 29.50
N ASN A 338 -34.07 -3.30 30.01
CA ASN A 338 -33.89 -4.72 29.67
C ASN A 338 -33.75 -4.98 28.16
N GLY A 339 -33.05 -4.07 27.47
CA GLY A 339 -32.68 -4.15 26.07
C GLY A 339 -31.34 -4.84 25.87
N VAL A 340 -30.71 -4.54 24.74
CA VAL A 340 -29.34 -4.94 24.40
C VAL A 340 -28.57 -3.72 23.89
N PHE A 341 -27.25 -3.76 23.94
CA PHE A 341 -26.40 -2.77 23.28
C PHE A 341 -26.55 -2.88 21.77
N ARG A 342 -26.87 -1.74 21.14
CA ARG A 342 -26.76 -1.55 19.69
C ARG A 342 -25.94 -0.31 19.40
N LEU A 343 -25.24 -0.35 18.26
CA LEU A 343 -24.61 0.85 17.71
C LEU A 343 -25.67 1.95 17.57
N ASP A 344 -25.44 3.10 18.17
CA ASP A 344 -26.21 4.32 17.99
C ASP A 344 -25.70 5.02 16.73
N THR A 345 -26.42 4.87 15.63
CA THR A 345 -25.92 5.29 14.31
C THR A 345 -26.11 6.78 14.01
N ASP A 346 -26.94 7.46 14.81
CA ASP A 346 -27.22 8.89 14.65
C ASP A 346 -26.95 9.73 15.91
N PHE A 347 -26.41 9.10 16.96
CA PHE A 347 -26.04 9.70 18.25
C PHE A 347 -27.23 10.37 18.95
N ASP A 348 -28.43 9.77 18.83
CA ASP A 348 -29.65 10.27 19.49
C ASP A 348 -29.81 9.78 20.94
N GLY A 349 -28.91 8.88 21.38
CA GLY A 349 -28.90 8.28 22.70
C GLY A 349 -29.66 6.94 22.79
N THR A 350 -30.15 6.40 21.67
CA THR A 350 -30.83 5.11 21.57
C THR A 350 -30.12 4.21 20.56
N GLY A 351 -29.87 2.96 20.93
CA GLY A 351 -29.21 2.02 20.03
C GLY A 351 -30.16 1.57 18.92
N ASP A 352 -29.82 1.81 17.65
CA ASP A 352 -30.69 1.54 16.51
C ASP A 352 -30.04 0.71 15.37
N GLY A 353 -28.73 0.50 15.47
CA GLY A 353 -27.90 -0.23 14.52
C GLY A 353 -27.66 -1.70 14.88
N THR A 354 -26.46 -2.15 14.53
CA THR A 354 -25.97 -3.52 14.79
C THR A 354 -25.96 -3.78 16.29
N ALA A 355 -26.57 -4.89 16.71
CA ALA A 355 -26.55 -5.33 18.10
C ALA A 355 -25.23 -6.04 18.44
N LEU A 356 -24.74 -5.81 19.65
CA LEU A 356 -23.70 -6.65 20.23
C LEU A 356 -24.26 -8.04 20.56
N THR A 357 -23.37 -9.01 20.68
CA THR A 357 -23.69 -10.39 21.05
C THR A 357 -22.63 -10.91 22.00
N GLY A 358 -22.83 -12.14 22.52
CA GLY A 358 -21.81 -12.80 23.35
C GLY A 358 -20.54 -13.20 22.59
N ASP A 359 -20.55 -13.05 21.26
CA ASP A 359 -19.36 -13.20 20.41
C ASP A 359 -18.79 -11.80 20.15
N LEU A 360 -17.50 -11.62 20.43
CA LEU A 360 -16.78 -10.39 20.13
C LEU A 360 -16.80 -10.13 18.62
N SER A 361 -17.16 -8.91 18.27
CA SER A 361 -17.28 -8.46 16.90
C SER A 361 -16.50 -7.16 16.68
N THR A 362 -15.78 -7.11 15.57
CA THR A 362 -14.91 -5.99 15.22
C THR A 362 -15.71 -4.81 14.69
N PHE A 363 -15.44 -3.64 15.25
CA PHE A 363 -15.94 -2.34 14.80
C PHE A 363 -14.78 -1.45 14.38
N LEU A 364 -15.02 -0.66 13.33
CA LEU A 364 -14.02 0.17 12.67
C LEU A 364 -14.55 1.59 12.54
N ALA A 365 -13.69 2.58 12.79
CA ALA A 365 -14.01 3.98 12.59
C ALA A 365 -12.80 4.75 12.06
N ASP A 366 -13.03 5.58 11.05
CA ASP A 366 -12.00 6.50 10.56
C ASP A 366 -11.87 7.66 11.56
N ILE A 367 -10.64 8.09 11.84
CA ILE A 367 -10.34 9.25 12.69
C ILE A 367 -9.93 10.39 11.78
N ALA A 368 -10.78 11.41 11.67
CA ALA A 368 -10.56 12.49 10.71
C ALA A 368 -9.46 13.46 11.16
N GLY A 369 -8.33 13.46 10.44
CA GLY A 369 -7.30 14.49 10.59
C GLY A 369 -5.88 13.94 10.59
N THR A 370 -4.94 14.84 10.91
CA THR A 370 -3.51 14.54 11.06
C THR A 370 -2.98 15.36 12.24
N GLY A 371 -1.99 14.86 12.97
CA GLY A 371 -1.44 15.57 14.12
C GLY A 371 -0.10 15.00 14.57
N SER A 372 0.27 15.26 15.83
CA SER A 372 1.45 14.67 16.47
C SER A 372 1.08 13.66 17.55
N THR A 373 -0.02 13.89 18.27
CA THR A 373 -0.47 13.03 19.36
C THR A 373 -1.96 12.71 19.24
N LEU A 374 -2.33 11.49 19.60
CA LEU A 374 -3.70 11.01 19.72
C LEU A 374 -3.96 10.55 21.15
N ASP A 375 -5.08 11.00 21.72
CA ASP A 375 -5.66 10.46 22.94
C ASP A 375 -6.92 9.65 22.57
N LEU A 376 -6.99 8.38 22.99
CA LEU A 376 -8.20 7.55 22.90
C LEU A 376 -8.84 7.42 24.27
N THR A 377 -10.17 7.55 24.34
CA THR A 377 -10.94 7.40 25.57
C THR A 377 -12.14 6.50 25.33
N LEU A 378 -12.17 5.37 26.04
CA LEU A 378 -13.34 4.52 26.21
C LEU A 378 -14.09 4.98 27.46
N GLU A 379 -15.39 5.23 27.34
CA GLU A 379 -16.30 5.50 28.45
C GLU A 379 -17.32 4.37 28.54
N VAL A 380 -17.53 3.81 29.73
CA VAL A 380 -18.54 2.79 29.96
C VAL A 380 -19.42 3.15 31.14
N SER A 381 -20.72 3.00 30.97
CA SER A 381 -21.74 3.20 32.00
C SER A 381 -22.72 2.04 31.95
N VAL A 382 -22.60 1.15 32.94
CA VAL A 382 -23.56 0.09 33.28
C VAL A 382 -23.70 0.11 34.80
N ASN A 383 -24.94 0.11 35.31
CA ASN A 383 -25.28 0.47 36.69
C ASN A 383 -26.23 -0.51 37.41
N ALA A 384 -26.53 -1.64 36.78
CA ALA A 384 -27.33 -2.69 37.40
C ALA A 384 -26.75 -4.09 37.15
N GLY A 385 -27.12 -5.01 38.03
CA GLY A 385 -26.75 -6.42 37.92
C GLY A 385 -27.14 -7.02 36.57
N ASP A 386 -26.24 -7.84 36.02
CA ASP A 386 -26.31 -8.46 34.69
C ASP A 386 -26.26 -7.48 33.50
N GLU A 387 -26.04 -6.18 33.71
CA GLU A 387 -25.62 -5.26 32.63
C GLU A 387 -24.12 -5.39 32.41
N ASP A 388 -23.71 -6.13 31.37
CA ASP A 388 -22.31 -6.48 31.15
C ASP A 388 -21.79 -6.11 29.76
N PHE A 389 -20.46 -6.06 29.66
CA PHE A 389 -19.76 -5.85 28.40
C PHE A 389 -18.40 -6.55 28.40
N ALA A 390 -17.86 -6.76 27.20
CA ALA A 390 -16.46 -7.07 26.99
C ALA A 390 -15.90 -6.28 25.81
N VAL A 391 -14.64 -5.85 25.94
CA VAL A 391 -13.87 -5.25 24.85
C VAL A 391 -12.47 -5.86 24.76
N ASP A 392 -11.96 -6.00 23.53
CA ASP A 392 -10.65 -6.57 23.24
C ASP A 392 -10.03 -5.94 21.97
N ASN A 393 -8.73 -6.20 21.73
CA ASN A 393 -8.02 -5.93 20.47
C ASN A 393 -8.12 -4.49 19.94
N PHE A 394 -7.88 -3.47 20.76
CA PHE A 394 -7.90 -2.07 20.31
C PHE A 394 -6.61 -1.74 19.52
N ARG A 395 -6.76 -1.18 18.31
CA ARG A 395 -5.67 -0.84 17.38
C ARG A 395 -5.83 0.56 16.78
#